data_AF-A0AA97A165-F1
#
_entry.id   AF-A0AA97A165-F1
#
_cell.length_a   1.000
_cell.length_b   1.000
_cell.length_c   1.000
_cell.angle_alpha   90.00
_cell.angle_beta   90.00
_cell.angle_gamma   90.00
#
_symmetry.space_group_name_H-M   'P 1'
#
loop_
_entity.id
_entity.type
_entity.pdbx_description
1 polymer ?
#
loop_
_entity_poly.entity_id
_entity_poly.type
_entity_poly.pdbx_seq_one_letter_code
_entity_poly.pdbx_strand_id
1 'polypeptide(L)'
;MKNNLEITWADIYREWEVYAEHFHLHPLMSKESKFQVVSPEMSRGSLLTFQLLNHYLEDEEKYAAVWLASFCRDLMQDYAYLLNSRAYMLVSQVYFQSVKQFDVCVQAWAKPLTRLQPKLFISHRMFENADLTNLACLVELAMIQASLVQAQMLERM
;
A
#
# COMPACT_ATOMS: atom_id res chain seq x y z
N MET A 1 15.38 19.25 20.52
CA MET A 1 14.47 18.75 19.47
C MET A 1 15.34 18.08 18.42
N LYS A 2 15.28 16.74 18.29
CA LYS A 2 16.03 16.03 17.23
C LYS A 2 15.32 16.32 15.91
N ASN A 3 16.07 16.77 14.90
CA ASN A 3 15.59 16.92 13.54
C ASN A 3 14.99 15.58 13.10
N ASN A 4 13.67 15.48 13.03
CA ASN A 4 13.03 14.42 12.26
C ASN A 4 13.37 14.71 10.81
N LEU A 5 14.36 13.99 10.26
CA LEU A 5 14.66 14.02 8.84
C LEU A 5 13.36 13.74 8.09
N GLU A 6 12.97 14.68 7.23
CA GLU A 6 11.77 14.53 6.41
C GLU A 6 12.04 13.45 5.36
N ILE A 7 11.31 12.33 5.43
CA ILE A 7 11.43 11.23 4.49
C ILE A 7 10.84 11.67 3.15
N THR A 8 11.60 11.51 2.07
CA THR A 8 11.17 11.86 0.71
C THR A 8 10.53 10.65 0.01
N TRP A 9 9.80 10.90 -1.09
CA TRP A 9 9.30 9.81 -1.93
C TRP A 9 10.43 8.94 -2.48
N ALA A 10 11.56 9.55 -2.87
CA ALA A 10 12.71 8.81 -3.39
C ALA A 10 13.30 7.84 -2.36
N ASP A 11 13.27 8.18 -1.06
CA ASP A 11 13.72 7.28 0.00
C ASP A 11 12.75 6.10 0.16
N ILE A 12 11.44 6.36 0.09
CA ILE A 12 10.40 5.34 0.21
C ILE A 12 10.43 4.38 -1.00
N TYR A 13 10.52 4.93 -2.21
CA TYR A 13 10.50 4.14 -3.43
C TYR A 13 11.77 3.31 -3.57
N ARG A 14 12.93 3.82 -3.14
CA ARG A 14 14.17 3.03 -3.09
C ARG A 14 14.00 1.78 -2.21
N GLU A 15 13.37 1.92 -1.04
CA GLU A 15 13.06 0.75 -0.20
C GLU A 15 12.10 -0.18 -0.93
N TRP A 16 11.08 0.33 -1.63
CA TRP A 16 10.16 -0.50 -2.40
C TRP A 16 10.90 -1.32 -3.49
N GLU A 17 11.78 -0.66 -4.26
CA GLU A 17 12.54 -1.29 -5.34
C GLU A 17 13.40 -2.47 -4.87
N VAL A 18 14.02 -2.36 -3.68
CA VAL A 18 14.87 -3.43 -3.10
C VAL A 18 14.14 -4.77 -3.00
N TYR A 19 12.85 -4.72 -2.70
CA TYR A 19 12.03 -5.91 -2.48
C TYR A 19 11.07 -6.19 -3.65
N ALA A 20 10.81 -5.23 -4.53
CA ALA A 20 9.91 -5.40 -5.68
C ALA A 20 10.33 -6.56 -6.59
N GLU A 21 11.64 -6.70 -6.85
CA GLU A 21 12.20 -7.84 -7.61
C GLU A 21 11.95 -9.17 -6.88
N HIS A 22 12.10 -9.18 -5.56
CA HIS A 22 11.95 -10.37 -4.71
C HIS A 22 10.51 -10.86 -4.61
N PHE A 23 9.53 -9.95 -4.63
CA PHE A 23 8.10 -10.27 -4.50
C PHE A 23 7.35 -10.32 -5.84
N HIS A 24 8.04 -10.17 -6.97
CA HIS A 24 7.44 -10.10 -8.31
C HIS A 24 6.35 -9.02 -8.43
N LEU A 25 6.50 -7.90 -7.70
CA LEU A 25 5.51 -6.82 -7.61
C LEU A 25 5.63 -5.77 -8.72
N HIS A 26 6.35 -6.08 -9.80
CA HIS A 26 6.36 -5.23 -10.98
C HIS A 26 4.99 -5.25 -11.66
N PRO A 27 4.55 -4.15 -12.28
CA PRO A 27 3.30 -4.15 -13.04
C PRO A 27 3.28 -5.14 -14.22
N LEU A 28 4.43 -5.75 -14.54
CA LEU A 28 4.61 -6.77 -15.56
C LEU A 28 4.52 -8.21 -15.01
N MET A 29 3.42 -8.50 -14.32
CA MET A 29 2.73 -9.78 -14.44
C MET A 29 1.24 -9.45 -14.60
N SER A 30 0.79 -8.94 -15.75
CA SER A 30 0.96 -9.56 -17.05
C SER A 30 0.33 -8.69 -18.18
N LYS A 31 0.63 -9.01 -19.44
CA LYS A 31 -0.28 -8.69 -20.55
C LYS A 31 -1.36 -9.78 -20.78
N GLU A 32 -1.41 -10.82 -19.93
CA GLU A 32 -2.17 -12.07 -20.15
C GLU A 32 -3.12 -12.46 -18.98
N SER A 33 -2.70 -12.33 -17.72
CA SER A 33 -3.57 -12.06 -16.55
C SER A 33 -4.31 -10.74 -16.72
N LYS A 34 -5.43 -10.81 -17.44
CA LYS A 34 -6.49 -9.83 -17.29
C LYS A 34 -6.84 -9.79 -15.80
N PHE A 35 -6.53 -8.70 -15.11
CA PHE A 35 -7.11 -8.36 -13.80
C PHE A 35 -8.64 -8.32 -13.97
N GLN A 36 -9.29 -9.46 -13.89
CA GLN A 36 -10.70 -9.64 -14.27
C GLN A 36 -11.49 -10.30 -13.15
N VAL A 37 -11.47 -9.75 -11.94
CA VAL A 37 -12.60 -9.99 -11.03
C VAL A 37 -12.83 -8.76 -10.15
N VAL A 38 -13.69 -7.85 -10.61
CA VAL A 38 -14.49 -7.04 -9.68
C VAL A 38 -15.43 -8.04 -9.02
N SER A 39 -15.06 -8.54 -7.84
CA SER A 39 -15.96 -9.40 -7.08
C SER A 39 -17.15 -8.55 -6.62
N PRO A 40 -18.40 -9.04 -6.74
CA PRO A 40 -19.58 -8.34 -6.22
C PRO A 40 -19.49 -8.02 -4.72
N GLU A 41 -18.59 -8.68 -4.00
CA GLU A 41 -18.36 -8.52 -2.56
C GLU A 41 -17.34 -7.42 -2.21
N MET A 42 -16.69 -6.79 -3.21
CA MET A 42 -15.74 -5.71 -2.94
C MET A 42 -16.45 -4.48 -2.37
N SER A 43 -15.90 -3.94 -1.29
CA SER A 43 -16.35 -2.65 -0.76
C SER A 43 -16.09 -1.54 -1.79
N ARG A 44 -16.85 -0.44 -1.73
CA ARG A 44 -16.64 0.72 -2.62
C ARG A 44 -15.22 1.28 -2.56
N GLY A 45 -14.58 1.26 -1.39
CA GLY A 45 -13.20 1.72 -1.25
C GLY A 45 -12.18 0.74 -1.84
N SER A 46 -12.41 -0.57 -1.70
CA SER A 46 -11.61 -1.61 -2.35
C SER A 46 -11.68 -1.49 -3.87
N LEU A 47 -12.86 -1.20 -4.43
CA LEU A 47 -13.04 -0.97 -5.86
C LEU A 47 -12.25 0.26 -6.34
N LEU A 48 -12.18 1.32 -5.54
CA LEU A 48 -11.41 2.53 -5.88
C LEU A 48 -9.91 2.27 -5.87
N THR A 49 -9.40 1.57 -4.85
CA THR A 49 -8.00 1.14 -4.82
C THR A 49 -7.67 0.28 -6.05
N PHE A 50 -8.56 -0.63 -6.43
CA PHE A 50 -8.40 -1.44 -7.64
C PHE A 50 -8.38 -0.61 -8.92
N GLN A 51 -9.30 0.34 -9.07
CA GLN A 51 -9.34 1.24 -10.22
C GLN A 51 -8.07 2.07 -10.34
N LEU A 52 -7.49 2.51 -9.21
CA LEU A 52 -6.22 3.24 -9.17
C LEU A 52 -5.04 2.37 -9.60
N LEU A 53 -4.96 1.13 -9.10
CA LEU A 53 -3.93 0.18 -9.54
C LEU A 53 -4.01 -0.09 -11.04
N ASN A 54 -5.22 -0.25 -11.58
CA ASN A 54 -5.41 -0.45 -13.02
C ASN A 54 -5.10 0.82 -13.82
N HIS A 55 -5.39 2.00 -13.27
CA HIS A 55 -5.08 3.28 -13.91
C HIS A 55 -3.55 3.52 -14.01
N TYR A 56 -2.81 3.12 -12.98
CA TYR A 56 -1.35 3.25 -12.92
C TYR A 56 -0.60 1.97 -13.29
N LEU A 57 -1.23 1.05 -14.02
CA LEU A 57 -0.64 -0.25 -14.38
C LEU A 57 0.66 -0.11 -15.20
N GLU A 58 0.86 1.00 -15.92
CA GLU A 58 2.06 1.23 -16.72
C GLU A 58 3.09 2.14 -16.03
N ASP A 59 2.80 2.61 -14.81
CA ASP A 59 3.64 3.54 -14.04
C ASP A 59 4.03 2.88 -12.71
N GLU A 60 5.23 2.27 -12.67
CA GLU A 60 5.67 1.47 -11.52
C GLU A 60 5.71 2.26 -10.21
N GLU A 61 6.13 3.53 -10.27
CA GLU A 61 6.19 4.41 -9.10
C GLU A 61 4.80 4.73 -8.56
N LYS A 62 3.88 5.12 -9.43
CA LYS A 62 2.50 5.41 -9.00
C LYS A 62 1.77 4.13 -8.58
N TYR A 63 2.08 2.99 -9.20
CA TYR A 63 1.56 1.69 -8.80
C TYR A 63 1.98 1.33 -7.37
N ALA A 64 3.28 1.46 -7.06
CA ALA A 64 3.81 1.30 -5.70
C ALA A 64 3.18 2.28 -4.71
N ALA A 65 3.00 3.53 -5.12
CA ALA A 65 2.37 4.56 -4.28
C ALA A 65 0.93 4.20 -3.88
N VAL A 66 0.15 3.56 -4.77
CA VAL A 66 -1.21 3.10 -4.42
C VAL A 66 -1.16 2.04 -3.32
N TRP A 67 -0.26 1.06 -3.42
CA TRP A 67 -0.10 0.02 -2.39
C TRP A 67 0.30 0.61 -1.04
N LEU A 68 1.35 1.44 -1.03
CA LEU A 68 1.85 2.09 0.18
C LEU A 68 0.79 2.99 0.83
N ALA A 69 0.08 3.78 0.03
CA ALA A 69 -0.99 4.64 0.54
C ALA A 69 -2.15 3.82 1.12
N SER A 70 -2.55 2.72 0.47
CA SER A 70 -3.61 1.85 0.96
C SER A 70 -3.23 1.19 2.29
N PHE A 71 -2.01 0.64 2.39
CA PHE A 71 -1.50 -0.02 3.59
C PHE A 71 -1.38 0.94 4.78
N CYS A 72 -0.74 2.10 4.56
CA CYS A 72 -0.54 3.08 5.64
C CYS A 72 -1.87 3.62 6.15
N ARG A 73 -2.85 3.78 5.26
CA ARG A 73 -4.19 4.19 5.67
C ARG A 73 -4.88 3.13 6.51
N ASP A 74 -4.80 1.86 6.14
CA ASP A 74 -5.36 0.77 6.94
C ASP A 74 -4.73 0.76 8.35
N LEU A 75 -3.40 0.94 8.45
CA LEU A 75 -2.71 1.07 9.73
C LEU A 75 -3.23 2.25 10.56
N MET A 76 -3.39 3.43 9.96
CA MET A 76 -3.88 4.62 10.66
C MET A 76 -5.36 4.56 11.03
N GLN A 77 -6.19 3.80 10.31
CA GLN A 77 -7.63 3.76 10.51
C GLN A 77 -8.05 2.59 11.42
N ASP A 78 -7.55 1.40 11.15
CA ASP A 78 -8.00 0.16 11.79
C ASP A 78 -7.02 -0.34 12.86
N TYR A 79 -5.74 0.06 12.80
CA TYR A 79 -4.68 -0.42 13.71
C TYR A 79 -3.95 0.70 14.45
N ALA A 80 -4.53 1.91 14.51
CA ALA A 80 -3.90 3.07 15.14
C ALA A 80 -3.49 2.83 16.59
N TYR A 81 -4.24 1.98 17.31
CA TYR A 81 -3.96 1.62 18.70
C TYR A 81 -2.65 0.82 18.89
N LEU A 82 -2.10 0.24 17.82
CA LEU A 82 -0.80 -0.44 17.82
C LEU A 82 0.37 0.51 17.52
N LEU A 83 0.08 1.73 17.05
CA LEU A 83 1.09 2.69 16.64
C LEU A 83 1.47 3.58 17.83
N ASN A 84 2.72 3.51 18.25
CA ASN A 84 3.28 4.55 19.10
C ASN A 84 3.42 5.88 18.31
N SER A 85 3.69 6.99 18.99
CA SER A 85 3.75 8.32 18.37
C SER A 85 4.76 8.41 17.21
N ARG A 86 5.91 7.73 17.31
CA ARG A 86 6.92 7.72 16.24
C ARG A 86 6.47 6.91 15.04
N ALA A 87 5.90 5.73 15.29
CA ALA A 87 5.36 4.87 14.23
C ALA A 87 4.23 5.58 13.49
N TYR A 88 3.31 6.23 14.22
CA TYR A 88 2.22 6.99 13.62
C TYR A 88 2.74 8.13 12.73
N MET A 89 3.79 8.84 13.16
CA MET A 89 4.43 9.89 12.35
C MET A 89 5.04 9.33 11.06
N LEU A 90 5.78 8.22 11.15
CA LEU A 90 6.38 7.58 9.98
C LEU A 90 5.31 7.11 9.00
N VAL A 91 4.30 6.37 9.48
CA VAL A 91 3.18 5.89 8.67
C VAL A 91 2.45 7.05 8.00
N SER A 92 2.21 8.15 8.72
CA SER A 92 1.60 9.35 8.16
C SER A 92 2.46 9.98 7.05
N GLN A 93 3.77 10.10 7.28
CA GLN A 93 4.69 10.63 6.27
C GLN A 93 4.69 9.79 5.00
N VAL A 94 4.80 8.46 5.13
CA VAL A 94 4.76 7.54 3.99
C VAL A 94 3.44 7.63 3.25
N TYR A 95 2.31 7.67 3.97
CA TYR A 95 0.99 7.87 3.38
C TYR A 95 0.92 9.15 2.54
N PHE A 96 1.28 10.30 3.12
CA PHE A 96 1.17 11.58 2.41
C PHE A 96 2.15 11.70 1.25
N GLN A 97 3.38 11.17 1.36
CA GLN A 97 4.32 11.15 0.23
C GLN A 97 3.82 10.25 -0.92
N SER A 98 3.16 9.14 -0.59
CA SER A 98 2.55 8.24 -1.58
C SER A 98 1.37 8.91 -2.29
N VAL A 99 0.46 9.55 -1.53
CA VAL A 99 -0.70 10.25 -2.11
C VAL A 99 -0.30 11.40 -3.04
N LYS A 100 0.83 12.07 -2.77
CA LYS A 100 1.36 13.13 -3.65
C LYS A 100 1.75 12.63 -5.05
N GLN A 101 1.99 11.33 -5.22
CA GLN A 101 2.31 10.76 -6.54
C GLN A 101 1.09 10.63 -7.44
N PHE A 102 -0.13 10.69 -6.87
CA PHE A 102 -1.36 10.62 -7.66
C PHE A 102 -1.61 11.93 -8.38
N ASP A 103 -2.18 11.85 -9.57
CA ASP A 103 -2.55 13.05 -10.34
C ASP A 103 -3.59 13.86 -9.57
N VAL A 104 -3.57 15.19 -9.74
CA VAL A 104 -4.40 16.13 -8.96
C VAL A 104 -5.90 15.79 -9.03
N CYS A 105 -6.38 15.35 -10.19
CA CYS A 105 -7.78 14.93 -10.38
C CYS A 105 -8.13 13.63 -9.65
N VAL A 106 -7.12 12.78 -9.40
CA VAL A 106 -7.21 11.45 -8.80
C VAL A 106 -7.06 11.50 -7.27
N GLN A 107 -6.37 12.50 -6.73
CA GLN A 107 -6.27 12.72 -5.28
C GLN A 107 -7.63 12.91 -4.59
N ALA A 108 -8.62 13.48 -5.30
CA ALA A 108 -10.00 13.57 -4.81
C ALA A 108 -10.65 12.18 -4.63
N TRP A 109 -10.24 11.21 -5.45
CA TRP A 109 -10.72 9.82 -5.45
C TRP A 109 -9.95 8.93 -4.46
N ALA A 110 -8.81 9.40 -3.96
CA ALA A 110 -8.01 8.70 -2.95
C ALA A 110 -8.58 8.82 -1.52
N LYS A 111 -9.51 9.76 -1.29
CA LYS A 111 -10.18 9.97 0.03
C LYS A 111 -10.90 8.73 0.57
N PRO A 112 -11.34 7.76 -0.24
CA PRO A 112 -11.80 6.43 0.21
C PRO A 112 -10.86 5.25 -0.17
N LEU A 113 -9.55 5.45 -0.36
CA LEU A 113 -8.60 4.32 -0.42
C LEU A 113 -8.83 3.39 0.78
N THR A 114 -9.24 2.17 0.55
CA THR A 114 -9.32 1.14 1.62
C THR A 114 -8.70 -0.14 1.11
N ARG A 115 -8.30 -1.02 2.04
CA ARG A 115 -7.83 -2.37 1.75
C ARG A 115 -8.53 -3.03 0.56
N LEU A 116 -7.75 -3.74 -0.24
CA LEU A 116 -8.26 -4.71 -1.22
C LEU A 116 -8.62 -6.06 -0.59
N GLN A 117 -8.28 -6.27 0.69
CA GLN A 117 -8.49 -7.55 1.40
C GLN A 117 -9.80 -7.59 2.20
N PRO A 118 -10.30 -8.75 2.62
CA PRO A 118 -11.39 -8.88 3.62
C PRO A 118 -10.84 -8.69 5.04
N LYS A 119 -11.56 -7.99 5.95
CA LYS A 119 -11.11 -7.59 7.32
C LYS A 119 -10.20 -8.57 8.10
N LEU A 120 -10.39 -9.86 7.91
CA LEU A 120 -9.71 -10.97 8.59
C LEU A 120 -8.27 -11.28 8.11
N PHE A 121 -7.78 -10.64 7.05
CA PHE A 121 -6.56 -11.12 6.37
C PHE A 121 -5.24 -10.82 7.11
N ILE A 122 -5.17 -9.76 7.93
CA ILE A 122 -3.99 -9.45 8.73
C ILE A 122 -4.39 -9.39 10.20
N SER A 123 -3.85 -10.33 10.98
CA SER A 123 -3.99 -10.34 12.44
C SER A 123 -3.21 -9.16 13.03
N HIS A 124 -3.85 -8.41 13.95
CA HIS A 124 -3.20 -7.36 14.72
C HIS A 124 -1.90 -7.83 15.40
N ARG A 125 -1.82 -9.12 15.75
CA ARG A 125 -0.64 -9.75 16.35
C ARG A 125 0.62 -9.68 15.48
N MET A 126 0.48 -9.57 14.15
CA MET A 126 1.65 -9.39 13.28
C MET A 126 2.31 -8.03 13.49
N PHE A 127 1.56 -7.03 13.92
CA PHE A 127 2.06 -5.67 14.13
C PHE A 127 2.53 -5.42 15.57
N GLU A 128 2.13 -6.24 16.55
CA GLU A 128 2.51 -6.06 17.96
C GLU A 128 4.03 -6.11 18.20
N ASN A 129 4.76 -6.88 17.38
CA ASN A 129 6.22 -7.03 17.51
C ASN A 129 6.99 -6.39 16.34
N ALA A 130 6.29 -5.78 15.37
CA ALA A 130 6.93 -5.16 14.23
C ALA A 130 7.50 -3.79 14.61
N ASP A 131 8.72 -3.48 14.16
CA ASP A 131 9.29 -2.15 14.32
C ASP A 131 8.75 -1.19 13.25
N LEU A 132 7.52 -0.74 13.45
CA LEU A 132 6.86 0.24 12.58
C LEU A 132 7.44 1.66 12.70
N THR A 133 8.56 1.83 13.43
CA THR A 133 9.37 3.06 13.40
C THR A 133 10.51 2.99 12.38
N ASN A 134 10.71 1.83 11.75
CA ASN A 134 11.67 1.60 10.69
C ASN A 134 10.98 1.64 9.31
N LEU A 135 11.49 2.48 8.41
CA LEU A 135 10.93 2.65 7.06
C LEU A 135 10.97 1.35 6.24
N ALA A 136 12.10 0.63 6.27
CA ALA A 136 12.26 -0.61 5.52
C ALA A 136 11.24 -1.66 5.98
N CYS A 137 11.05 -1.82 7.29
CA CYS A 137 10.06 -2.75 7.85
C CYS A 137 8.63 -2.37 7.42
N LEU A 138 8.30 -1.08 7.42
CA LEU A 138 6.98 -0.61 6.99
C LEU A 138 6.73 -0.90 5.50
N VAL A 139 7.72 -0.63 4.66
CA VAL A 139 7.65 -0.84 3.21
C VAL A 139 7.59 -2.34 2.88
N GLU A 140 8.38 -3.16 3.54
CA GLU A 140 8.35 -4.63 3.41
C GLU A 140 6.98 -5.21 3.76
N LEU A 141 6.37 -4.77 4.86
CA LEU A 141 5.01 -5.21 5.24
C LEU A 141 3.95 -4.79 4.21
N ALA A 142 4.07 -3.58 3.65
CA ALA A 142 3.20 -3.12 2.58
C ALA A 142 3.33 -4.00 1.32
N MET A 143 4.55 -4.42 0.99
CA MET A 143 4.79 -5.33 -0.14
C MET A 143 4.27 -6.74 0.12
N ILE A 144 4.48 -7.30 1.31
CA ILE A 144 3.89 -8.58 1.69
C ILE A 144 2.37 -8.52 1.55
N GLN A 145 1.74 -7.43 2.02
CA GLN A 145 0.31 -7.22 1.82
C GLN A 145 -0.05 -7.20 0.32
N ALA A 146 0.64 -6.39 -0.49
CA ALA A 146 0.37 -6.27 -1.92
C ALA A 146 0.49 -7.61 -2.65
N SER A 147 1.55 -8.37 -2.36
CA SER A 147 1.81 -9.69 -2.95
C SER A 147 0.69 -10.69 -2.59
N LEU A 148 0.28 -10.71 -1.32
CA LEU A 148 -0.82 -11.56 -0.87
C LEU A 148 -2.16 -11.18 -1.51
N VAL A 149 -2.44 -9.88 -1.69
CA VAL A 149 -3.63 -9.42 -2.42
C VAL A 149 -3.59 -9.90 -3.85
N GLN A 150 -2.49 -9.66 -4.56
CA GLN A 150 -2.35 -10.04 -5.96
C GLN A 150 -2.51 -11.55 -6.14
N ALA A 151 -1.83 -12.36 -5.32
CA ALA A 151 -1.97 -13.81 -5.34
C ALA A 151 -3.43 -14.25 -5.16
N GLN A 152 -4.14 -13.70 -4.17
CA GLN A 152 -5.56 -14.00 -3.95
C GLN A 152 -6.45 -13.58 -5.13
N MET A 153 -6.15 -12.45 -5.77
CA MET A 153 -6.90 -11.99 -6.94
C MET A 153 -6.66 -12.87 -8.16
N LEU A 154 -5.45 -13.42 -8.32
CA LEU A 154 -5.09 -14.37 -9.37
C LEU A 154 -5.70 -15.76 -9.14
N GLU A 155 -5.75 -16.25 -7.89
CA GLU A 155 -6.40 -17.53 -7.54
C GLU A 155 -7.92 -17.53 -7.75
N ARG A 156 -8.55 -16.36 -7.85
CA ARG A 156 -9.99 -16.22 -8.15
C ARG A 156 -10.30 -16.21 -9.66
N MET A 157 -9.31 -16.39 -10.53
CA MET A 157 -9.46 -16.61 -11.98
C MET A 157 -9.68 -18.09 -12.30
#